data_AF-A0A969EWT5-F1
#
_entry.id   AF-A0A969EWT5-F1
#
_cell.length_a   1.000
_cell.length_b   1.000
_cell.length_c   1.000
_cell.angle_alpha   90.00
_cell.angle_beta   90.00
_cell.angle_gamma   90.00
#
_symmetry.space_group_name_H-M   'P 1'
#
loop_
_entity.id
_entity.type
_entity.pdbx_description
1 polymer ?
#
loop_
_entity_poly.entity_id
_entity_poly.type
_entity_poly.pdbx_seq_one_letter_code
_entity_poly.pdbx_strand_id
1 'polypeptide(L)'
;MPKKQGGWVIIERRSTGEVTIHEGLLPNSEVQRRQDQQQREANGPDEIKPQRGETTYAMQSYLGLHKAWAVRNALADDPTLALRLTVALIIGGGDPNWSINIGQDRPANDDILASVNSSSGRSAFQRRCHDAKNVLYPDGHNPRFST
;
A
#
# COMPACT_ATOMS: atom_id res chain seq x y z
N MET A 1 -15.72 -18.26 -13.84
CA MET A 1 -15.47 -19.29 -14.88
C MET A 1 -15.38 -20.65 -14.20
N PRO A 2 -16.17 -21.67 -14.55
CA PRO A 2 -16.03 -23.01 -13.97
C PRO A 2 -14.60 -23.56 -14.12
N LYS A 3 -14.11 -24.43 -13.22
CA LYS A 3 -12.76 -25.04 -13.28
C LYS A 3 -12.45 -25.64 -14.66
N LYS A 4 -13.46 -26.24 -15.30
CA LYS A 4 -13.37 -26.82 -16.66
C LYS A 4 -12.98 -25.81 -17.75
N GLN A 5 -13.14 -24.51 -17.49
CA GLN A 5 -12.81 -23.40 -18.38
C GLN A 5 -11.54 -22.64 -17.94
N GLY A 6 -10.71 -23.26 -17.09
CA GLY A 6 -9.40 -22.73 -16.67
C GLY A 6 -9.45 -21.76 -15.48
N GLY A 7 -10.55 -21.73 -14.72
CA GLY A 7 -10.63 -21.01 -13.45
C GLY A 7 -9.88 -21.73 -12.32
N TRP A 8 -9.28 -20.97 -11.40
CA TRP A 8 -8.60 -21.52 -10.25
C TRP A 8 -9.60 -21.95 -9.18
N VAL A 9 -9.19 -22.91 -8.35
CA VAL A 9 -9.94 -23.33 -7.16
C VAL A 9 -9.11 -22.97 -5.95
N ILE A 10 -9.62 -22.08 -5.10
CA ILE A 10 -8.98 -21.69 -3.85
C ILE A 10 -9.68 -22.44 -2.72
N ILE A 11 -8.90 -23.17 -1.94
CA ILE A 11 -9.39 -23.89 -0.76
C ILE A 11 -9.00 -23.07 0.46
N GLU A 12 -10.00 -22.51 1.13
CA GLU A 12 -9.82 -21.77 2.37
C GLU A 12 -10.08 -22.72 3.54
N ARG A 13 -9.12 -22.82 4.46
CA ARG A 13 -9.29 -23.55 5.72
C ARG A 13 -9.45 -22.56 6.86
N ARG A 14 -10.62 -22.52 7.48
CA ARG A 14 -10.90 -21.68 8.65
C ARG A 14 -10.26 -22.28 9.91
N SER A 15 -9.99 -21.45 10.91
CA SER A 15 -9.43 -21.88 12.21
C SER A 15 -10.33 -22.84 12.98
N THR A 16 -11.63 -22.86 12.68
CA THR A 16 -12.63 -23.79 13.23
C THR A 16 -12.62 -25.18 12.58
N GLY A 17 -11.80 -25.39 11.54
CA GLY A 17 -11.73 -26.65 10.78
C GLY A 17 -12.70 -26.75 9.61
N GLU A 18 -13.56 -25.74 9.41
CA GLU A 18 -14.41 -25.64 8.22
C GLU A 18 -13.56 -25.37 6.98
N VAL A 19 -13.89 -26.05 5.87
CA VAL A 19 -13.19 -25.92 4.59
C VAL A 19 -14.17 -25.40 3.56
N THR A 20 -13.90 -24.22 3.02
CA THR A 20 -14.69 -23.59 1.96
C THR A 20 -13.93 -23.65 0.64
N ILE A 21 -14.60 -24.12 -0.41
CA ILE A 21 -14.02 -24.26 -1.74
C ILE A 21 -14.57 -23.14 -2.62
N HIS A 22 -13.69 -22.23 -3.01
CA HIS A 22 -14.01 -21.14 -3.92
C HIS A 22 -13.61 -21.53 -5.34
N GLU A 23 -14.60 -21.85 -6.17
CA GLU A 23 -14.36 -22.21 -7.58
C GLU A 23 -14.45 -21.00 -8.50
N GLY A 24 -13.57 -20.96 -9.51
CA GLY A 24 -13.70 -20.05 -10.63
C GLY A 24 -13.17 -18.64 -10.41
N LEU A 25 -12.34 -18.48 -9.38
CA LEU A 25 -11.53 -17.28 -9.15
C LEU A 25 -10.38 -17.23 -10.15
N LEU A 26 -9.95 -16.03 -10.50
CA LEU A 26 -8.73 -15.79 -11.26
C LEU A 26 -7.84 -14.83 -10.49
N PRO A 27 -6.51 -15.06 -10.43
CA PRO A 27 -5.58 -14.09 -9.89
C PRO A 27 -5.67 -12.76 -10.66
N ASN A 28 -5.52 -11.63 -9.97
CA ASN A 28 -5.59 -10.30 -10.59
C ASN A 28 -4.64 -10.15 -11.79
N SER A 29 -3.46 -10.77 -11.75
CA SER A 29 -2.50 -10.76 -12.86
C SER A 29 -3.03 -11.46 -14.13
N GLU A 30 -3.76 -12.55 -13.98
CA GLU A 30 -4.36 -13.28 -15.11
C GLU A 30 -5.62 -12.58 -15.61
N VAL A 31 -6.39 -11.95 -14.72
CA VAL A 31 -7.49 -11.05 -15.11
C VAL A 31 -6.95 -9.91 -15.97
N GLN A 32 -5.88 -9.25 -15.54
CA GLN A 32 -5.24 -8.17 -16.26
C GLN A 32 -4.72 -8.63 -17.63
N ARG A 33 -3.99 -9.77 -17.67
CA ARG A 33 -3.45 -10.34 -18.91
C ARG A 33 -4.55 -10.65 -19.93
N ARG A 34 -5.69 -11.16 -19.47
CA ARG A 34 -6.83 -11.47 -20.34
C ARG A 34 -7.56 -10.22 -20.81
N GLN A 35 -7.69 -9.19 -19.96
CA GLN A 35 -8.22 -7.89 -20.39
C GLN A 35 -7.32 -7.26 -21.46
N ASP A 36 -6.01 -7.28 -21.24
CA ASP A 36 -5.02 -6.79 -22.22
C ASP A 36 -5.11 -7.59 -23.54
N GLN A 37 -5.32 -8.91 -23.46
CA GLN A 37 -5.46 -9.77 -24.62
C GLN A 37 -6.79 -9.56 -25.36
N GLN A 38 -7.90 -9.41 -24.63
CA GLN A 38 -9.22 -9.08 -25.20
C GLN A 38 -9.23 -7.71 -25.85
N GLN A 39 -8.57 -6.70 -25.26
CA GLN A 39 -8.41 -5.38 -25.89
C GLN A 39 -7.63 -5.48 -27.21
N ARG A 40 -6.51 -6.23 -27.21
CA ARG A 40 -5.72 -6.47 -28.43
C ARG A 40 -6.48 -7.23 -29.51
N GLU A 41 -7.31 -8.19 -29.13
CA GLU A 41 -8.12 -9.00 -30.06
C GLU A 41 -9.35 -8.22 -30.58
N ALA A 42 -9.93 -7.32 -29.78
CA ALA A 42 -11.11 -6.53 -30.14
C ALA A 42 -10.78 -5.30 -31.01
N ASN A 43 -9.60 -4.68 -30.85
CA ASN A 43 -9.32 -3.36 -31.43
C ASN A 43 -8.45 -3.37 -32.69
N GLY A 44 -7.99 -4.54 -33.17
CA GLY A 44 -7.20 -4.65 -34.39
C GLY A 44 -5.85 -3.90 -34.34
N PRO A 45 -5.05 -3.91 -35.42
CA PRO A 45 -3.68 -3.38 -35.40
C PRO A 45 -3.55 -1.84 -35.27
N ASP A 46 -4.66 -1.09 -35.32
CA ASP A 46 -4.69 0.38 -35.32
C ASP A 46 -5.07 1.00 -33.96
N GLU A 47 -4.91 0.26 -32.86
CA GLU A 47 -5.28 0.77 -31.54
C GLU A 47 -4.37 1.94 -31.09
N ILE A 48 -5.00 3.08 -30.78
CA ILE A 48 -4.37 4.19 -30.07
C ILE A 48 -3.98 3.66 -28.69
N LYS A 49 -2.70 3.29 -28.56
CA LYS A 49 -2.10 2.84 -27.32
C LYS A 49 -2.53 3.78 -26.19
N PRO A 50 -3.01 3.26 -25.03
CA PRO A 50 -3.44 4.11 -23.93
C PRO A 50 -2.36 5.14 -23.67
N GLN A 51 -2.75 6.41 -23.71
CA GLN A 51 -1.84 7.53 -23.63
C GLN A 51 -1.00 7.32 -22.37
N ARG A 52 0.30 7.08 -22.53
CA ARG A 52 1.19 6.86 -21.38
C ARG A 52 1.00 8.06 -20.47
N GLY A 53 0.65 7.81 -19.22
CA GLY A 53 0.57 8.88 -18.23
C GLY A 53 1.85 9.72 -18.31
N GLU A 54 1.70 11.04 -18.24
CA GLU A 54 2.80 12.01 -18.40
C GLU A 54 3.97 11.71 -17.44
N THR A 55 3.69 10.99 -16.36
CA THR A 55 4.62 10.63 -15.30
C THR A 55 5.02 9.16 -15.38
N THR A 56 6.33 8.90 -15.50
CA THR A 56 6.88 7.54 -15.44
C THR A 56 6.67 6.90 -14.06
N TYR A 57 6.69 5.57 -13.98
CA TYR A 57 6.57 4.86 -12.70
C TYR A 57 7.60 5.32 -11.66
N ALA A 58 8.86 5.51 -12.08
CA ALA A 58 9.93 6.01 -11.21
C ALA A 58 9.60 7.42 -10.66
N MET A 59 9.07 8.31 -11.49
CA MET A 59 8.67 9.65 -11.07
C MET A 59 7.45 9.62 -10.13
N GLN A 60 6.46 8.74 -10.38
CA GLN A 60 5.34 8.55 -9.47
C GLN A 60 5.80 8.04 -8.10
N SER A 61 6.74 7.09 -8.07
CA SER A 61 7.35 6.57 -6.84
C SER A 61 8.10 7.66 -6.08
N TYR A 62 8.93 8.45 -6.78
CA TYR A 62 9.64 9.59 -6.21
C TYR A 62 8.67 10.60 -5.56
N LEU A 63 7.68 11.07 -6.33
CA LEU A 63 6.71 12.04 -5.84
C LEU A 63 5.86 11.49 -4.69
N GLY A 64 5.40 10.25 -4.80
CA GLY A 64 4.59 9.59 -3.79
C GLY A 64 5.32 9.47 -2.45
N LEU A 65 6.59 9.05 -2.46
CA LEU A 65 7.39 8.91 -1.25
C LEU A 65 7.68 10.27 -0.60
N HIS A 66 8.12 11.27 -1.36
CA HIS A 66 8.39 12.60 -0.80
C HIS A 66 7.12 13.27 -0.26
N LYS A 67 5.99 13.15 -0.98
CA LYS A 67 4.69 13.64 -0.49
C LYS A 67 4.26 12.91 0.78
N ALA A 68 4.43 11.59 0.85
CA ALA A 68 4.07 10.83 2.04
C ALA A 68 4.84 11.30 3.28
N TRP A 69 6.15 11.55 3.17
CA TRP A 69 6.94 12.08 4.27
C TRP A 69 6.55 13.51 4.66
N ALA A 70 6.26 14.38 3.68
CA ALA A 70 5.77 15.73 3.95
C ALA A 70 4.41 15.71 4.67
N VAL A 71 3.46 14.88 4.21
CA VAL A 71 2.14 14.71 4.84
C VAL A 71 2.27 14.13 6.24
N ARG A 72 3.12 13.12 6.47
CA ARG A 72 3.37 12.57 7.80
C ARG A 72 3.89 13.65 8.76
N ASN A 73 4.82 14.49 8.30
CA ASN A 73 5.34 15.59 9.11
C ASN A 73 4.27 16.65 9.40
N ALA A 74 3.49 17.06 8.40
CA ALA A 74 2.40 18.03 8.58
C ALA A 74 1.28 17.49 9.48
N LEU A 75 0.93 16.21 9.35
CA LEU A 75 -0.07 15.56 10.21
C LEU A 75 0.40 15.46 11.67
N ALA A 76 1.71 15.34 11.89
CA ALA A 76 2.28 15.37 13.24
C ALA A 76 2.19 16.78 13.89
N ASP A 77 2.00 17.84 13.11
CA ASP A 77 1.79 19.21 13.61
C ASP A 77 0.33 19.51 13.98
N ASP A 78 -0.64 18.74 13.48
CA ASP A 78 -2.07 18.91 13.80
C ASP A 78 -2.67 17.62 14.42
N PRO A 79 -2.57 17.47 15.76
CA PRO A 79 -3.15 16.34 16.47
C PRO A 79 -4.67 16.22 16.32
N THR A 80 -5.38 17.34 16.09
CA THR A 80 -6.84 17.34 15.94
C THR A 80 -7.24 16.72 14.61
N LEU A 81 -6.55 17.07 13.53
CA LEU A 81 -6.73 16.46 12.23
C LEU A 81 -6.34 14.98 12.24
N ALA A 82 -5.22 14.64 12.90
CA ALA A 82 -4.79 13.25 13.06
C ALA A 82 -5.83 12.40 13.78
N LEU A 83 -6.46 12.93 14.84
CA LEU A 83 -7.53 12.24 15.56
C LEU A 83 -8.78 12.06 14.69
N ARG A 84 -9.20 13.10 13.96
CA ARG A 84 -10.35 13.03 13.04
C ARG A 84 -10.13 12.00 11.94
N LEU A 85 -8.96 11.99 11.32
CA LEU A 85 -8.58 10.99 10.32
C LEU A 85 -8.64 9.58 10.91
N THR A 86 -8.10 9.40 12.11
CA THR A 86 -8.10 8.11 12.81
C THR A 86 -9.51 7.62 13.11
N VAL A 87 -10.39 8.49 13.62
CA VAL A 87 -11.80 8.16 13.90
C VAL A 87 -12.55 7.83 12.61
N ALA A 88 -12.37 8.62 11.55
CA ALA A 88 -12.97 8.34 10.25
C ALA A 88 -12.52 6.97 9.71
N LEU A 89 -11.25 6.62 9.90
CA LEU A 89 -10.68 5.35 9.49
C LEU A 89 -11.22 4.17 10.32
N ILE A 90 -11.40 4.33 11.63
CA ILE A 90 -11.97 3.30 12.50
C ILE A 90 -13.45 3.07 12.18
N ILE A 91 -14.22 4.14 11.98
CA ILE A 91 -15.66 4.05 11.68
C ILE A 91 -15.90 3.57 10.24
N GLY A 92 -15.10 4.04 9.28
CA GLY A 92 -15.19 3.66 7.87
C GLY A 92 -14.52 2.33 7.52
N GLY A 93 -13.58 1.85 8.34
CA GLY A 93 -12.77 0.65 8.14
C GLY A 93 -13.47 -0.68 8.42
N GLY A 94 -14.81 -0.71 8.41
CA GLY A 94 -15.61 -1.93 8.50
C GLY A 94 -15.61 -2.77 7.21
N ASP A 95 -15.02 -2.28 6.12
CA ASP A 95 -14.87 -3.03 4.87
C ASP A 95 -13.70 -4.03 4.99
N PRO A 96 -13.92 -5.35 4.79
CA PRO A 96 -12.89 -6.39 4.94
C PRO A 96 -11.71 -6.27 3.95
N ASN A 97 -11.75 -5.34 2.99
CA ASN A 97 -10.69 -5.17 1.99
C ASN A 97 -9.57 -4.20 2.38
N TRP A 98 -9.64 -3.53 3.53
CA TRP A 98 -8.58 -2.62 3.94
C TRP A 98 -7.51 -3.33 4.78
N SER A 99 -6.23 -3.16 4.43
CA SER A 99 -5.10 -3.68 5.19
C SER A 99 -4.15 -2.55 5.57
N ILE A 100 -3.87 -2.44 6.87
CA ILE A 100 -2.85 -1.52 7.37
C ILE A 100 -1.51 -2.23 7.28
N ASN A 101 -0.71 -1.84 6.30
CA ASN A 101 0.66 -2.30 6.18
C ASN A 101 1.59 -1.25 6.79
N ILE A 102 2.45 -1.67 7.71
CA ILE A 102 3.49 -0.80 8.26
C ILE A 102 4.42 -0.43 7.10
N GLY A 103 4.33 0.84 6.67
CA GLY A 103 5.09 1.52 5.62
C GLY A 103 6.05 0.66 4.82
N GLN A 104 5.52 -0.13 3.87
CA GLN A 104 6.36 -0.63 2.78
C GLN A 104 6.64 0.54 1.84
N ASP A 105 7.58 1.40 2.23
CA ASP A 105 8.21 2.34 1.30
C ASP A 105 9.00 1.46 0.32
N ARG A 106 8.34 1.03 -0.77
CA ARG A 106 8.97 0.23 -1.83
C ARG A 106 9.40 1.16 -2.95
N PRO A 107 10.61 1.74 -2.88
CA PRO A 107 11.11 2.62 -3.92
C PRO A 107 11.26 1.84 -5.23
N ALA A 108 11.10 2.54 -6.36
CA ALA A 108 11.31 1.93 -7.66
C ALA A 108 12.80 1.63 -7.97
N ASN A 109 13.72 2.39 -7.37
CA ASN A 109 15.17 2.25 -7.53
C ASN A 109 15.90 2.76 -6.27
N ASP A 110 17.15 2.34 -6.09
CA ASP A 110 18.03 2.71 -4.97
C ASP A 110 18.32 4.21 -4.93
N ASP A 111 18.39 4.88 -6.09
CA ASP A 111 18.57 6.34 -6.15
C ASP A 111 17.41 7.10 -5.49
N ILE A 112 16.18 6.61 -5.69
CA ILE A 112 14.98 7.19 -5.07
C ILE A 112 15.01 6.95 -3.56
N LEU A 113 15.45 5.76 -3.14
CA LEU A 113 15.65 5.46 -1.72
C LEU A 113 16.65 6.41 -1.08
N ALA A 114 17.81 6.62 -1.72
CA ALA A 114 18.84 7.54 -1.25
C ALA A 114 18.32 8.98 -1.14
N SER A 115 17.58 9.45 -2.15
CA SER A 115 16.95 10.77 -2.15
C SER A 115 15.93 10.94 -1.01
N VAL A 116 15.08 9.93 -0.79
CA VAL A 116 14.08 9.96 0.28
C VAL A 116 14.76 9.92 1.65
N ASN A 117 15.83 9.14 1.80
CA ASN A 117 16.60 9.04 3.04
C ASN A 117 17.29 10.35 3.42
N SER A 118 17.77 11.12 2.43
CA SER A 118 18.37 12.44 2.66
C SER A 118 17.35 13.60 2.67
N SER A 119 16.06 13.31 2.49
CA SER A 119 15.02 14.34 2.42
C SER A 119 14.80 15.06 3.76
N SER A 120 14.48 16.36 3.67
CA SER A 120 14.14 17.18 4.83
C SER A 120 12.85 16.71 5.52
N GLY A 121 11.84 16.32 4.74
CA GLY A 121 10.56 15.82 5.26
C GLY A 121 10.72 14.56 6.11
N ARG A 122 11.53 13.60 5.65
CA ARG A 122 11.84 12.39 6.42
C ARG A 122 12.62 12.70 7.69
N SER A 123 13.65 13.55 7.57
CA SER A 123 14.50 13.94 8.71
C SER A 123 13.72 14.71 9.79
N ALA A 124 12.81 15.59 9.39
CA ALA A 124 11.92 16.31 10.32
C ALA A 124 10.98 15.34 11.05
N PHE A 125 10.34 14.42 10.34
CA PHE A 125 9.45 13.45 10.96
C PHE A 125 10.19 12.49 11.90
N GLN A 126 11.38 12.01 11.51
CA GLN A 126 12.20 11.14 12.36
C GLN A 126 12.60 11.80 13.67
N ARG A 127 12.94 13.10 13.66
CA ARG A 127 13.20 13.87 14.88
C ARG A 127 11.99 13.88 15.81
N ARG A 128 10.79 14.16 15.28
CA ARG A 128 9.54 14.10 16.07
C ARG A 128 9.28 12.71 16.66
N CYS A 129 9.51 11.66 15.88
CA CYS A 129 9.39 10.29 16.39
C CYS A 129 10.39 10.00 17.50
N HIS A 130 11.61 10.54 17.41
CA HIS A 130 12.62 10.41 18.47
C HIS A 130 12.18 11.17 19.73
N ASP A 131 11.74 12.42 19.60
CA ASP A 131 11.26 13.23 20.72
C ASP A 131 10.06 12.58 21.42
N ALA A 132 9.08 12.11 20.63
CA ALA A 132 7.92 11.40 21.15
C ALA A 132 8.32 10.09 21.87
N LYS A 133 9.32 9.36 21.36
CA LYS A 133 9.84 8.16 22.03
C LYS A 133 10.50 8.51 23.36
N ASN A 134 11.27 9.59 23.43
CA ASN A 134 11.91 10.03 24.68
C ASN A 134 10.87 10.44 25.74
N VAL A 135 9.75 11.04 25.32
CA VAL A 135 8.64 11.36 26.23
C VAL A 135 7.92 10.10 26.70
N LEU A 136 7.65 9.14 25.80
CA LEU A 136 6.93 7.90 26.13
C LEU A 136 7.77 6.89 26.90
N TYR A 137 9.08 6.86 26.65
CA TYR A 137 10.02 5.89 27.20
C TYR A 137 11.31 6.62 27.65
N PRO A 138 11.24 7.46 28.70
CA PRO A 138 12.40 8.25 29.15
C PRO A 138 13.58 7.38 29.62
N ASP A 139 13.30 6.20 30.17
CA ASP A 139 14.31 5.25 30.65
C ASP A 139 14.74 4.23 29.57
N GLY A 140 14.28 4.40 28.32
CA GLY A 140 14.56 3.46 27.22
C GLY A 140 13.85 2.10 27.32
N HIS A 141 13.06 1.87 28.37
CA HIS A 141 12.33 0.62 28.56
C HIS A 141 11.09 0.56 27.64
N ASN A 142 11.19 -0.15 26.53
CA ASN A 142 10.06 -0.43 25.65
C ASN A 142 9.37 -1.76 26.04
N PRO A 143 8.16 -1.74 26.62
CA PRO A 143 7.48 -2.93 27.13
C PRO A 143 7.02 -3.90 26.03
N ARG A 144 7.12 -3.54 24.74
CA ARG A 144 6.78 -4.43 23.62
C ARG A 144 7.92 -5.35 23.18
N PHE A 145 9.15 -5.17 23.68
CA PHE A 145 10.32 -5.95 23.30
C PHE A 145 11.11 -6.54 24.48
N SER A 146 10.60 -6.47 25.72
CA SER A 146 11.23 -7.23 26.82
C SER A 146 10.82 -8.70 26.68
N THR A 147 11.81 -9.56 26.46
CA THR A 147 11.69 -11.01 26.59
C THR A 147 11.63 -11.37 28.07
#